data_AF-A0A9W8IDB9-F1
#
_entry.id   AF-A0A9W8IDB9-F1
#
_cell.length_a   1.000
_cell.length_b   1.000
_cell.length_c   1.000
_cell.angle_alpha   90.00
_cell.angle_beta   90.00
_cell.angle_gamma   90.00
#
_symmetry.space_group_name_H-M   'P 1'
#
loop_
_entity.id
_entity.type
_entity.pdbx_description
1 polymer ?
#
loop_
_entity_poly.entity_id
_entity_poly.type
_entity_poly.pdbx_seq_one_letter_code
_entity_poly.pdbx_strand_id
1 'polypeptide(L)'
;MQQLDRRFLWGLTVCASSIYAVLMVHDRVFASPAMDIRTPEGRKKFISLLVYWSMCPKDRLGYDPTIRRCELNSLQVAADGNVAEKADSTVYEVDCYDDKECQWRTYITVRTIAAASRFFGRHTRTVIARRKHGASDSAISKPASADIDAQGVVIKDSWAVADAEEDAARNEVELLRIVRDTFAWDKSMVYPKLEAGGTVRLDRDGTYVDDTTATMLDIIDTDTQKGFKAPYRVHRHIVTTPVGSHIKPADNEAEIVIDLVETMYCHNRILNECGILHRDIFTNNILAVRSNSN
;
A
#
# COMPACT_ATOMS: atom_id res chain seq x y z
N MET A 1 -2.10 2.95 -17.35
CA MET A 1 -2.19 1.59 -16.77
C MET A 1 -1.57 1.66 -15.39
N GLN A 2 -2.33 1.38 -14.34
CA GLN A 2 -1.82 1.43 -12.97
C GLN A 2 -1.01 0.17 -12.71
N GLN A 3 0.20 0.33 -12.19
CA GLN A 3 1.08 -0.79 -11.85
C GLN A 3 1.17 -0.91 -10.32
N LEU A 4 0.38 -1.81 -9.73
CA LEU A 4 0.30 -2.00 -8.27
C LEU A 4 1.49 -2.75 -7.67
N ASP A 5 2.24 -3.50 -8.47
CA ASP A 5 3.39 -4.29 -8.04
C ASP A 5 4.72 -3.52 -8.12
N ARG A 6 4.69 -2.19 -7.95
CA ARG A 6 5.90 -1.33 -7.98
C ARG A 6 6.26 -0.77 -6.63
N ARG A 7 7.52 -0.90 -6.25
CA ARG A 7 8.09 -0.31 -5.02
C ARG A 7 8.91 0.93 -5.33
N PHE A 8 9.72 0.87 -6.38
CA PHE A 8 10.55 1.96 -6.89
C PHE A 8 10.71 1.81 -8.40
N LEU A 9 11.28 2.81 -9.06
CA LEU A 9 11.42 2.84 -10.51
C LEU A 9 12.86 3.10 -10.93
N TRP A 10 13.36 2.26 -11.83
CA TRP A 10 14.55 2.56 -12.62
C TRP A 10 14.15 3.33 -13.88
N GLY A 11 14.97 4.32 -14.23
CA GLY A 11 14.84 5.12 -15.45
C GLY A 11 16.19 5.35 -16.10
N LEU A 12 16.16 5.76 -17.37
CA LEU A 12 17.32 6.24 -18.10
C LEU A 12 17.04 7.67 -18.51
N THR A 13 17.98 8.58 -18.24
CA THR A 13 17.98 9.91 -18.82
C THR A 13 19.05 9.97 -19.89
N VAL A 14 18.66 10.38 -21.10
CA VAL A 14 19.58 10.51 -22.24
C VAL A 14 19.72 11.99 -22.57
N CYS A 15 20.93 12.52 -22.38
CA CYS A 15 21.28 13.90 -22.69
C CYS A 15 22.34 13.91 -23.79
N ALA A 16 21.91 13.98 -25.04
CA ALA A 16 22.76 13.83 -26.22
C ALA A 16 23.58 12.52 -26.17
N SER A 17 24.88 12.59 -25.85
CA SER A 17 25.76 11.42 -25.73
C SER A 17 25.97 10.93 -24.31
N SER A 18 25.41 11.59 -23.30
CA SER A 18 25.54 11.21 -21.90
C SER A 18 24.28 10.52 -21.42
N ILE A 19 24.42 9.29 -20.95
CA ILE A 19 23.33 8.50 -20.37
C ILE A 19 23.52 8.41 -18.86
N TYR A 20 22.43 8.60 -18.12
CA TYR A 20 22.36 8.44 -16.67
C TYR A 20 21.36 7.35 -16.33
N ALA A 21 21.76 6.41 -15.47
CA ALA A 21 20.82 5.55 -14.79
C ALA A 21 20.22 6.31 -13.62
N VAL A 22 18.90 6.28 -13.50
CA VAL A 22 18.16 7.02 -12.49
C VAL A 22 17.34 6.05 -11.67
N LEU A 23 17.49 6.08 -10.35
CA LEU A 23 16.64 5.37 -9.41
C LEU A 23 15.70 6.36 -8.73
N MET A 24 14.41 6.21 -8.97
CA MET A 24 13.36 6.99 -8.33
C MET A 24 12.79 6.16 -7.18
N VAL A 25 13.11 6.60 -5.97
CA VAL A 25 12.49 6.12 -4.73
C VAL A 25 11.48 7.14 -4.25
N HIS A 26 10.93 6.87 -3.07
CA HIS A 26 9.83 7.59 -2.46
C HIS A 26 10.13 9.07 -2.27
N ASP A 27 11.25 9.37 -1.63
CA ASP A 27 11.62 10.74 -1.27
C ASP A 27 12.62 11.37 -2.23
N ARG A 28 13.18 10.59 -3.16
CA ARG A 28 14.38 11.01 -3.86
C ARG A 28 14.56 10.33 -5.21
N VAL A 29 15.29 11.04 -6.05
CA VAL A 29 15.86 10.52 -7.29
C VAL A 29 17.37 10.46 -7.14
N PHE A 30 17.95 9.27 -7.33
CA PHE A 30 19.39 9.05 -7.40
C PHE A 30 19.79 8.94 -8.87
N ALA A 31 20.91 9.55 -9.25
CA ALA A 31 21.46 9.43 -10.59
C ALA A 31 22.87 8.84 -10.53
N SER A 32 23.17 7.92 -11.44
CA SER A 32 24.53 7.43 -11.64
C SER A 32 25.44 8.54 -12.18
N PRO A 33 26.77 8.36 -12.14
CA PRO A 33 27.66 9.12 -13.00
C PRO A 33 27.29 8.98 -14.49
N ALA A 34 27.66 9.97 -15.30
CA ALA A 34 27.40 9.98 -16.73
C ALA A 34 28.14 8.84 -17.46
N MET A 35 27.42 8.11 -18.31
CA MET A 35 27.99 7.18 -19.28
C MET A 35 28.07 7.87 -20.65
N ASP A 36 29.27 8.31 -21.06
CA ASP A 36 29.46 8.95 -22.36
C ASP A 36 29.63 7.91 -23.49
N ILE A 37 28.58 7.73 -24.29
CA ILE A 37 28.54 6.71 -25.35
C ILE A 37 29.47 7.00 -26.54
N ARG A 38 30.10 8.18 -26.59
CA ARG A 38 31.17 8.46 -27.57
C ARG A 38 32.45 7.71 -27.24
N THR A 39 32.67 7.40 -25.96
CA THR A 39 33.86 6.68 -25.49
C THR A 39 33.64 5.16 -25.48
N PRO A 40 34.66 4.33 -25.79
CA PRO A 40 34.57 2.88 -25.61
C PRO A 40 34.16 2.47 -24.20
N GLU A 41 34.68 3.16 -23.18
CA GLU A 41 34.42 2.90 -21.77
C GLU A 41 32.96 3.20 -21.40
N GLY A 42 32.40 4.32 -21.86
CA GLY A 42 31.01 4.67 -21.62
C GLY A 42 30.04 3.73 -22.33
N ARG A 43 30.35 3.31 -23.57
CA ARG A 43 29.57 2.26 -24.26
C ARG A 43 29.60 0.94 -23.48
N LYS A 44 30.78 0.53 -23.01
CA LYS A 44 30.93 -0.68 -22.20
C LYS A 44 30.09 -0.60 -20.93
N LYS A 45 30.16 0.51 -20.18
CA LYS A 45 29.34 0.73 -18.97
C LYS A 45 27.84 0.65 -19.27
N PHE A 46 27.38 1.30 -20.34
CA PHE A 46 25.96 1.29 -20.70
C PHE A 46 25.47 -0.10 -21.13
N ILE A 47 26.22 -0.81 -21.97
CA ILE A 47 25.87 -2.18 -22.37
C ILE A 47 25.87 -3.12 -21.15
N SER A 48 26.89 -3.01 -20.29
CA SER A 48 26.96 -3.79 -19.04
C SER A 48 25.73 -3.53 -18.15
N LEU A 49 25.31 -2.27 -18.00
CA LEU A 49 24.10 -1.93 -17.26
C LEU A 49 22.86 -2.65 -17.82
N LEU A 50 22.65 -2.61 -19.14
CA LEU A 50 21.52 -3.29 -19.79
C LEU A 50 21.57 -4.81 -19.59
N VAL A 51 22.75 -5.41 -19.70
CA VAL A 51 22.96 -6.84 -19.44
C VAL A 51 22.63 -7.17 -17.98
N TYR A 52 23.13 -6.39 -17.02
CA TYR A 52 22.82 -6.58 -15.60
C TYR A 52 21.33 -6.45 -15.32
N TRP A 53 20.65 -5.43 -15.86
CA TRP A 53 19.20 -5.29 -15.72
C TRP A 53 18.44 -6.48 -16.31
N SER A 54 18.90 -7.05 -17.43
CA SER A 54 18.24 -8.22 -18.05
C SER A 54 18.34 -9.50 -17.20
N MET A 55 19.37 -9.62 -16.37
CA MET A 55 19.59 -10.77 -15.48
C MET A 55 19.17 -10.48 -14.03
N CYS A 56 18.75 -9.25 -13.75
CA CYS A 56 18.42 -8.81 -12.40
C CYS A 56 17.07 -9.40 -11.96
N PRO A 57 16.98 -9.99 -10.75
CA PRO A 57 15.71 -10.39 -10.18
C PRO A 57 14.68 -9.24 -10.19
N LYS A 58 13.41 -9.57 -10.44
CA LYS A 58 12.36 -8.56 -10.58
C LYS A 58 12.24 -7.69 -9.33
N ASP A 59 12.39 -8.25 -8.14
CA ASP A 59 12.31 -7.49 -6.89
C ASP A 59 13.41 -6.40 -6.83
N ARG A 60 14.63 -6.70 -7.25
CA ARG A 60 15.75 -5.75 -7.36
C ARG A 60 15.55 -4.69 -8.45
N LEU A 61 14.68 -4.95 -9.44
CA LEU A 61 14.20 -3.97 -10.42
C LEU A 61 12.98 -3.16 -9.93
N GLY A 62 12.59 -3.31 -8.67
CA GLY A 62 11.51 -2.54 -8.05
C GLY A 62 10.13 -3.15 -8.21
N TYR A 63 10.03 -4.41 -8.68
CA TYR A 63 8.78 -5.16 -8.55
C TYR A 63 8.55 -5.58 -7.10
N ASP A 64 7.29 -5.69 -6.69
CA ASP A 64 6.89 -6.26 -5.40
C ASP A 64 6.51 -7.73 -5.59
N PRO A 65 7.27 -8.70 -5.06
CA PRO A 65 6.94 -10.12 -5.20
C PRO A 65 5.68 -10.53 -4.41
N THR A 66 5.24 -9.72 -3.44
CA THR A 66 4.01 -9.96 -2.66
C THR A 66 2.76 -9.49 -3.38
N ILE A 67 2.89 -8.72 -4.48
CA ILE A 67 1.77 -8.26 -5.30
C ILE A 67 1.92 -8.84 -6.70
N ARG A 68 1.08 -9.82 -7.04
CA ARG A 68 1.16 -10.54 -8.32
C ARG A 68 -0.02 -10.23 -9.19
N ARG A 69 0.24 -9.79 -10.42
CA ARG A 69 -0.81 -9.59 -11.43
C ARG A 69 -1.41 -10.96 -11.81
N CYS A 70 -2.73 -11.08 -11.78
CA CYS A 70 -3.44 -12.25 -12.30
C CYS A 70 -3.56 -12.16 -13.83
N GLU A 71 -3.34 -13.27 -14.53
CA GLU A 71 -3.59 -13.37 -15.97
C GLU A 71 -5.09 -13.49 -16.25
N LEU A 72 -5.59 -12.71 -17.21
CA LEU A 72 -7.01 -12.57 -17.54
C LEU A 72 -7.59 -13.73 -18.38
N ASN A 73 -7.18 -14.97 -18.12
CA ASN A 73 -7.73 -16.13 -18.84
C ASN A 73 -8.94 -16.79 -18.16
N SER A 74 -9.41 -16.28 -17.01
CA SER A 74 -10.46 -16.91 -16.20
C SER A 74 -11.57 -15.98 -15.70
N LEU A 75 -11.68 -14.76 -16.22
CA LEU A 75 -12.74 -13.80 -15.87
C LEU A 75 -13.93 -13.89 -16.82
N GLN A 76 -14.93 -14.72 -16.49
CA GLN A 76 -16.28 -14.53 -17.03
C GLN A 76 -16.87 -13.27 -16.38
N VAL A 77 -17.06 -12.22 -17.19
CA VAL A 77 -17.75 -11.00 -16.78
C VAL A 77 -19.24 -11.32 -16.75
N ALA A 78 -19.84 -11.33 -15.55
CA ALA A 78 -21.30 -11.35 -15.43
C ALA A 78 -21.83 -10.07 -16.09
N ALA A 79 -22.74 -10.25 -17.04
CA ALA A 79 -23.36 -9.19 -17.81
C ALA A 79 -24.60 -8.69 -17.07
N ASP A 80 -24.45 -7.66 -16.27
CA ASP A 80 -25.56 -6.94 -15.66
C ASP A 80 -25.28 -5.44 -15.60
N GLY A 81 -25.29 -4.83 -16.80
CA GLY A 81 -26.11 -3.67 -17.18
C GLY A 81 -26.18 -2.39 -16.35
N ASN A 82 -25.50 -2.27 -15.21
CA ASN A 82 -25.54 -1.09 -14.37
C ASN A 82 -24.19 -0.36 -14.38
N VAL A 83 -24.28 0.96 -14.51
CA VAL A 83 -23.17 1.90 -14.74
C VAL A 83 -22.16 1.85 -13.59
N ALA A 84 -21.21 0.92 -13.65
CA ALA A 84 -20.13 0.80 -12.69
C ALA A 84 -18.99 1.76 -13.07
N GLU A 85 -18.61 2.65 -12.13
CA GLU A 85 -17.30 3.32 -12.13
C GLU A 85 -16.25 2.31 -12.58
N LYS A 86 -15.53 2.60 -13.68
CA LYS A 86 -14.53 1.73 -14.33
C LYS A 86 -13.82 0.81 -13.32
N ALA A 87 -14.33 -0.41 -13.13
CA ALA A 87 -13.65 -1.42 -12.34
C ALA A 87 -12.32 -1.68 -13.03
N ASP A 88 -11.22 -1.68 -12.27
CA ASP A 88 -9.89 -1.90 -12.83
C ASP A 88 -9.91 -3.14 -13.73
N SER A 89 -9.35 -3.01 -14.93
CA SER A 89 -9.27 -4.12 -15.88
C SER A 89 -8.24 -5.16 -15.45
N THR A 90 -7.44 -4.87 -14.42
CA THR A 90 -6.35 -5.71 -13.93
C THR A 90 -6.61 -6.10 -12.49
N VAL A 91 -6.53 -7.41 -12.21
CA VAL A 91 -6.68 -7.99 -10.88
C VAL A 91 -5.29 -8.42 -10.38
N TYR A 92 -5.05 -8.25 -9.08
CA TYR A 92 -3.82 -8.64 -8.41
C TYR A 92 -4.13 -9.55 -7.22
N GLU A 93 -3.26 -10.53 -6.98
CA GLU A 93 -3.10 -11.18 -5.69
C GLU A 93 -2.14 -10.37 -4.81
N VAL A 94 -2.48 -10.21 -3.54
CA VAL A 94 -1.67 -9.50 -2.56
C VAL A 94 -1.47 -10.42 -1.35
N ASP A 95 -0.22 -10.80 -1.10
CA ASP A 95 0.18 -11.57 0.07
C ASP A 95 0.49 -10.62 1.22
N CYS A 96 -0.30 -10.69 2.28
CA CYS A 96 -0.12 -9.91 3.49
C CYS A 96 0.39 -10.83 4.60
N TYR A 97 1.53 -10.46 5.20
CA TYR A 97 2.07 -11.12 6.37
C TYR A 97 1.55 -10.44 7.64
N ASP A 98 1.08 -11.22 8.62
CA ASP A 98 0.74 -10.72 9.94
C ASP A 98 1.91 -10.94 10.91
N ASP A 99 2.50 -9.85 11.40
CA ASP A 99 3.67 -9.90 12.28
C ASP A 99 3.36 -10.51 13.67
N LYS A 100 2.11 -10.45 14.16
CA LYS A 100 1.72 -10.96 15.49
C LYS A 100 1.34 -12.44 15.41
N GLU A 101 0.66 -12.85 14.36
CA GLU A 101 0.25 -14.25 14.16
C GLU A 101 1.32 -15.08 13.43
N CYS A 102 2.33 -14.43 12.84
CA CYS A 102 3.36 -15.05 12.01
C CYS A 102 2.78 -15.84 10.82
N GLN A 103 1.72 -15.33 10.21
CA GLN A 103 0.98 -16.04 9.14
C GLN A 103 0.80 -15.18 7.89
N TRP A 104 0.84 -15.85 6.74
CA TRP A 104 0.53 -15.25 5.45
C TRP A 104 -0.95 -15.39 5.12
N ARG A 105 -1.53 -14.34 4.55
CA ARG A 105 -2.89 -14.32 4.01
C ARG A 105 -2.89 -13.70 2.63
N THR A 106 -3.47 -14.39 1.65
CA THR A 106 -3.57 -13.90 0.27
C THR A 106 -4.94 -13.30 0.03
N TYR A 107 -4.94 -12.17 -0.66
CA TYR A 107 -6.15 -11.42 -1.02
C TYR A 107 -6.17 -11.15 -2.53
N ILE A 108 -7.36 -11.05 -3.12
CA ILE A 108 -7.56 -10.74 -4.53
C ILE A 108 -8.19 -9.35 -4.63
N THR A 109 -7.54 -8.43 -5.34
CA THR A 109 -8.02 -7.05 -5.50
C THR A 109 -9.30 -7.00 -6.32
N VAL A 110 -10.25 -6.21 -5.86
CA VAL A 110 -11.51 -5.95 -6.55
C VAL A 110 -11.49 -4.57 -7.22
N ARG A 111 -11.04 -3.55 -6.49
CA ARG A 111 -11.05 -2.14 -6.94
C ARG A 111 -9.96 -1.32 -6.26
N THR A 112 -9.29 -0.45 -7.01
CA THR A 112 -8.46 0.61 -6.41
C THR A 112 -9.33 1.76 -5.88
N ILE A 113 -9.23 2.07 -4.58
CA ILE A 113 -9.85 3.28 -3.99
C ILE A 113 -8.91 4.48 -4.17
N ALA A 114 -7.62 4.25 -3.89
CA ALA A 114 -6.59 5.26 -3.85
C ALA A 114 -5.37 4.79 -4.66
N ALA A 115 -5.13 5.41 -5.82
CA ALA A 115 -3.93 5.19 -6.60
C ALA A 115 -2.77 6.01 -6.04
N ALA A 116 -1.55 5.47 -6.09
CA ALA A 116 -0.33 6.17 -5.63
C ALA A 116 -0.15 7.54 -6.28
N SER A 117 -0.61 7.73 -7.53
CA SER A 117 -0.54 9.01 -8.25
C SER A 117 -1.50 10.09 -7.74
N ARG A 118 -2.55 9.72 -6.98
CA ARG A 118 -3.51 10.67 -6.39
C ARG A 118 -3.01 11.25 -5.07
N PHE A 119 -1.97 10.66 -4.49
CA PHE A 119 -1.38 11.10 -3.24
C PHE A 119 0.05 11.57 -3.48
N PHE A 120 0.21 12.83 -3.90
CA PHE A 120 1.52 13.49 -3.98
C PHE A 120 2.32 13.25 -2.68
N GLY A 121 3.37 12.42 -2.76
CA GLY A 121 4.35 12.22 -1.69
C GLY A 121 3.94 11.38 -0.47
N ARG A 122 2.76 10.73 -0.44
CA ARG A 122 2.37 9.88 0.71
C ARG A 122 2.61 8.38 0.53
N HIS A 123 3.01 7.94 -0.67
CA HIS A 123 3.42 6.56 -0.98
C HIS A 123 2.48 5.48 -0.42
N THR A 124 1.18 5.74 -0.53
CA THR A 124 0.12 4.88 -0.02
C THR A 124 -0.80 4.50 -1.17
N ARG A 125 -1.15 3.23 -1.24
CA ARG A 125 -2.16 2.67 -2.13
C ARG A 125 -3.25 2.06 -1.27
N THR A 126 -4.50 2.19 -1.71
CA THR A 126 -5.61 1.55 -1.01
C THR A 126 -6.49 0.83 -2.01
N VAL A 127 -6.71 -0.45 -1.76
CA VAL A 127 -7.52 -1.32 -2.61
C VAL A 127 -8.58 -2.01 -1.76
N ILE A 128 -9.75 -2.21 -2.34
CA ILE A 128 -10.73 -3.18 -1.86
C ILE A 128 -10.28 -4.54 -2.39
N ALA A 129 -10.24 -5.54 -1.52
CA ALA A 129 -9.88 -6.90 -1.87
C ALA A 129 -10.79 -7.90 -1.17
N ARG A 130 -10.72 -9.17 -1.56
CA ARG A 130 -11.38 -10.29 -0.87
C ARG A 130 -10.33 -11.30 -0.46
N ARG A 131 -10.54 -12.01 0.66
CA ARG A 131 -9.63 -13.07 1.07
C ARG A 131 -9.74 -14.25 0.09
N LYS A 132 -8.61 -14.84 -0.28
CA LYS A 132 -8.55 -16.06 -1.09
C LYS A 132 -8.68 -17.28 -0.18
N HIS A 133 -9.71 -18.09 -0.37
CA HIS A 133 -9.97 -19.29 0.42
C HIS A 133 -9.62 -20.55 -0.41
N GLY A 134 -8.35 -20.95 -0.39
CA GLY A 134 -7.89 -22.20 -1.02
C GLY A 134 -7.80 -22.18 -2.55
N ALA A 135 -7.57 -23.36 -3.15
CA ALA A 135 -7.32 -23.51 -4.59
C ALA A 135 -8.58 -23.44 -5.47
N SER A 136 -9.78 -23.61 -4.89
CA SER A 136 -11.08 -23.52 -5.58
C SER A 136 -11.49 -22.11 -5.99
N ASP A 137 -10.82 -21.09 -5.45
CA ASP A 137 -10.98 -19.67 -5.80
C ASP A 137 -10.27 -19.26 -7.11
N SER A 138 -9.74 -20.24 -7.86
CA SER A 138 -9.05 -20.06 -9.14
C SER A 138 -9.97 -19.59 -10.29
N ALA A 139 -11.28 -19.73 -10.13
CA ALA A 139 -12.27 -19.05 -10.96
C ALA A 139 -12.44 -17.61 -10.43
N ILE A 140 -11.57 -16.72 -10.89
CA ILE A 140 -11.63 -15.29 -10.55
C ILE A 140 -12.83 -14.69 -11.30
N SER A 141 -14.02 -14.66 -10.71
CA SER A 141 -15.10 -13.81 -11.20
C SER A 141 -15.01 -12.42 -10.55
N LYS A 142 -15.36 -11.38 -11.31
CA LYS A 142 -15.60 -10.05 -10.71
C LYS A 142 -16.85 -10.19 -9.83
N PRO A 143 -16.80 -9.86 -8.54
CA PRO A 143 -17.97 -9.96 -7.68
C PRO A 143 -19.02 -8.93 -8.11
N ALA A 144 -20.29 -9.28 -7.93
CA ALA A 144 -21.37 -8.30 -7.95
C ALA A 144 -21.14 -7.30 -6.81
N SER A 145 -21.58 -6.04 -6.98
CA SER A 145 -21.39 -4.97 -5.99
C SER A 145 -21.87 -5.35 -4.58
N ALA A 146 -22.90 -6.20 -4.48
CA ALA A 146 -23.45 -6.67 -3.22
C ALA A 146 -22.57 -7.66 -2.44
N ASP A 147 -21.68 -8.41 -3.10
CA ASP A 147 -20.80 -9.39 -2.44
C ASP A 147 -19.59 -8.72 -1.75
N ILE A 148 -19.27 -7.49 -2.15
CA ILE A 148 -18.16 -6.70 -1.59
C ILE A 148 -18.46 -6.30 -0.14
N ASP A 149 -19.73 -6.06 0.19
CA ASP A 149 -20.15 -5.54 1.50
C ASP A 149 -20.14 -6.60 2.61
N ALA A 150 -20.13 -7.90 2.28
CA ALA A 150 -20.16 -8.98 3.28
C ALA A 150 -18.80 -9.66 3.54
N GLN A 151 -17.86 -9.62 2.59
CA GLN A 151 -16.56 -10.33 2.67
C GLN A 151 -15.37 -9.51 2.16
N GLY A 152 -15.57 -8.24 1.81
CA GLY A 152 -14.51 -7.34 1.39
C GLY A 152 -13.61 -6.92 2.55
N VAL A 153 -12.34 -6.67 2.23
CA VAL A 153 -11.37 -6.00 3.10
C VAL A 153 -10.81 -4.79 2.38
N VAL A 154 -10.31 -3.83 3.14
CA VAL A 154 -9.52 -2.72 2.65
C VAL A 154 -8.06 -3.01 2.94
N ILE A 155 -7.24 -3.13 1.90
CA ILE A 155 -5.78 -3.24 2.01
C ILE A 155 -5.20 -1.86 1.78
N LYS A 156 -4.55 -1.33 2.81
CA LYS A 156 -3.67 -0.18 2.72
C LYS A 156 -2.23 -0.67 2.62
N ASP A 157 -1.65 -0.43 1.46
CA ASP A 157 -0.24 -0.64 1.17
C ASP A 157 0.48 0.70 1.35
N SER A 158 1.49 0.75 2.22
CA SER A 158 2.06 2.01 2.65
C SER A 158 3.56 1.94 2.92
N TRP A 159 4.25 3.04 2.65
CA TRP A 159 5.66 3.23 3.01
C TRP A 159 5.79 4.32 4.06
N ALA A 160 5.67 3.93 5.32
CA ALA A 160 5.72 4.85 6.45
C ALA A 160 7.17 5.25 6.78
N VAL A 161 7.39 6.53 7.09
CA VAL A 161 8.67 6.99 7.68
C VAL A 161 8.80 6.39 9.07
N ALA A 162 9.97 5.85 9.37
CA ALA A 162 10.32 5.35 10.69
C ALA A 162 11.66 5.98 11.10
N ASP A 163 11.76 6.43 12.36
CA ASP A 163 12.98 7.07 12.85
C ASP A 163 14.08 6.01 13.18
N ALA A 164 13.69 4.75 13.40
CA ALA A 164 14.54 3.56 13.56
C ALA A 164 13.78 2.27 13.17
N GLU A 165 14.47 1.13 13.11
CA GLU A 165 13.86 -0.21 12.93
C GLU A 165 12.80 -0.53 14.00
N GLU A 166 12.96 0.03 15.21
CA GLU A 166 12.13 -0.26 16.38
C GLU A 166 11.11 0.84 16.74
N ASP A 167 10.76 1.76 15.84
CA ASP A 167 9.78 2.82 16.15
C ASP A 167 8.33 2.27 16.22
N ALA A 168 8.05 1.53 17.29
CA ALA A 168 6.73 0.96 17.60
C ALA A 168 5.68 2.05 17.86
N ALA A 169 6.10 3.23 18.33
CA ALA A 169 5.18 4.32 18.70
C ALA A 169 4.42 4.89 17.49
N ARG A 170 4.97 4.75 16.28
CA ARG A 170 4.32 5.19 15.02
C ARG A 170 3.91 4.02 14.13
N ASN A 171 3.97 2.78 14.62
CA ASN A 171 3.57 1.62 13.85
C ASN A 171 2.04 1.54 13.79
N GLU A 172 1.45 1.97 12.67
CA GLU A 172 0.00 1.97 12.45
C GLU A 172 -0.66 0.61 12.68
N VAL A 173 0.03 -0.50 12.33
CA VAL A 173 -0.47 -1.85 12.59
C VAL A 173 -0.64 -2.09 14.08
N GLU A 174 0.33 -1.65 14.89
CA GLU A 174 0.29 -1.82 16.35
C GLU A 174 -0.75 -0.90 16.99
N LEU A 175 -0.85 0.35 16.53
CA LEU A 175 -1.89 1.28 16.97
C LEU A 175 -3.30 0.71 16.70
N LEU A 176 -3.52 0.13 15.53
CA LEU A 176 -4.80 -0.51 15.20
C LEU A 176 -5.06 -1.78 16.02
N ARG A 177 -4.02 -2.54 16.41
CA ARG A 177 -4.15 -3.67 17.33
C ARG A 177 -4.58 -3.20 18.71
N ILE A 178 -3.98 -2.13 19.23
CA ILE A 178 -4.36 -1.54 20.53
C ILE A 178 -5.83 -1.13 20.48
N VAL A 179 -6.26 -0.37 19.47
CA VAL A 179 -7.67 0.04 19.31
C VAL A 179 -8.61 -1.17 19.25
N ARG A 180 -8.26 -2.18 18.43
CA ARG A 180 -9.05 -3.40 18.29
C ARG A 180 -9.17 -4.16 19.61
N ASP A 181 -8.06 -4.35 20.31
CA ASP A 181 -7.99 -5.15 21.53
C ASP A 181 -8.69 -4.40 22.70
N THR A 182 -8.56 -3.07 22.78
CA THR A 182 -9.27 -2.22 23.76
C THR A 182 -10.79 -2.28 23.56
N PHE A 183 -11.27 -2.16 22.32
CA PHE A 183 -12.71 -2.10 22.02
C PHE A 183 -13.30 -3.45 21.56
N ALA A 184 -12.63 -4.57 21.80
CA ALA A 184 -13.07 -5.89 21.31
C ALA A 184 -14.48 -6.28 21.80
N TRP A 185 -14.84 -5.85 23.01
CA TRP A 185 -16.11 -6.12 23.68
C TRP A 185 -17.16 -5.02 23.45
N ASP A 186 -16.75 -3.86 22.92
CA ASP A 186 -17.63 -2.72 22.74
C ASP A 186 -18.24 -2.71 21.34
N LYS A 187 -19.50 -3.16 21.25
CA LYS A 187 -20.25 -3.20 19.99
C LYS A 187 -20.73 -1.81 19.53
N SER A 188 -20.69 -0.80 20.39
CA SER A 188 -21.08 0.58 20.04
C SER A 188 -20.01 1.30 19.24
N MET A 189 -18.75 0.89 19.38
CA MET A 189 -17.64 1.47 18.64
C MET A 189 -17.59 0.94 17.21
N VAL A 190 -17.71 1.86 16.26
CA VAL A 190 -17.64 1.58 14.83
C VAL A 190 -16.34 2.15 14.27
N TYR A 191 -15.41 1.26 13.90
CA TYR A 191 -14.09 1.62 13.38
C TYR A 191 -13.56 0.52 12.46
N PRO A 192 -12.64 0.83 11.52
CA PRO A 192 -11.97 -0.18 10.70
C PRO A 192 -11.19 -1.16 11.59
N LYS A 193 -11.64 -2.42 11.66
CA LYS A 193 -10.99 -3.44 12.48
C LYS A 193 -9.81 -4.04 11.72
N LEU A 194 -8.66 -4.15 12.38
CA LEU A 194 -7.50 -4.82 11.80
C LEU A 194 -7.73 -6.33 11.69
N GLU A 195 -7.77 -6.82 10.46
CA GLU A 195 -7.87 -8.23 10.11
C GLU A 195 -6.51 -8.90 10.07
N ALA A 196 -5.54 -8.24 9.44
CA ALA A 196 -4.15 -8.67 9.36
C ALA A 196 -3.24 -7.46 9.09
N GLY A 197 -1.99 -7.53 9.52
CA GLY A 197 -1.03 -6.53 9.08
C GLY A 197 0.38 -6.75 9.60
N GLY A 198 1.32 -6.17 8.87
CA GLY A 198 2.73 -6.32 9.21
C GLY A 198 3.65 -5.68 8.18
N THR A 199 4.94 -5.84 8.45
CA THR A 199 6.00 -5.45 7.54
C THR A 199 6.01 -6.39 6.34
N VAL A 200 6.12 -5.82 5.13
CA VAL A 200 6.24 -6.62 3.91
C VAL A 200 7.57 -7.37 3.95
N ARG A 201 7.53 -8.69 3.71
CA ARG A 201 8.72 -9.53 3.71
C ARG A 201 8.99 -10.08 2.32
N LEU A 202 10.24 -10.00 1.91
CA LEU A 202 10.71 -10.48 0.61
C LEU A 202 11.47 -11.77 0.81
N ASP A 203 11.14 -12.80 0.05
CA ASP A 203 11.98 -13.98 -0.05
C ASP A 203 13.20 -13.66 -0.93
N ARG A 204 14.39 -13.73 -0.33
CA ARG A 204 15.68 -13.66 -1.01
C ARG A 204 16.42 -14.96 -0.73
N ASP A 205 16.46 -15.82 -1.73
CA ASP A 205 17.19 -17.10 -1.71
C ASP A 205 16.82 -18.00 -0.51
N GLY A 206 15.53 -18.05 -0.15
CA GLY A 206 15.00 -18.85 0.96
C GLY A 206 15.05 -18.16 2.32
N THR A 207 15.50 -16.91 2.37
CA THR A 207 15.50 -16.08 3.59
C THR A 207 14.56 -14.90 3.43
N TYR A 208 13.72 -14.66 4.44
CA TYR A 208 12.84 -13.51 4.45
C TYR A 208 13.56 -12.29 5.01
N VAL A 209 13.53 -11.19 4.25
CA VAL A 209 14.03 -9.88 4.69
C VAL A 209 12.90 -8.86 4.68
N ASP A 210 12.90 -7.97 5.66
CA ASP A 210 11.93 -6.89 5.73
C ASP A 210 12.16 -5.88 4.59
N ASP A 211 11.07 -5.44 3.98
CA ASP A 211 11.10 -4.50 2.87
C ASP A 211 11.15 -3.06 3.38
N THR A 212 12.32 -2.44 3.23
CA THR A 212 12.64 -1.13 3.79
C THR A 212 13.47 -0.34 2.79
N THR A 213 13.56 0.99 2.97
CA THR A 213 14.47 1.78 2.15
C THR A 213 15.93 1.38 2.36
N ALA A 214 16.29 0.81 3.51
CA ALA A 214 17.62 0.25 3.73
C ALA A 214 17.85 -1.00 2.86
N THR A 215 16.94 -1.99 2.88
CA THR A 215 17.09 -3.22 2.07
C THR A 215 16.93 -2.99 0.56
N MET A 216 16.30 -1.88 0.18
CA MET A 216 16.24 -1.35 -1.19
C MET A 216 17.57 -0.70 -1.62
N LEU A 217 18.13 0.15 -0.77
CA LEU A 217 19.32 0.96 -1.07
C LEU A 217 20.65 0.28 -0.70
N ASP A 218 20.62 -0.88 -0.04
CA ASP A 218 21.80 -1.70 0.30
C ASP A 218 22.69 -2.02 -0.92
N ILE A 219 22.12 -1.98 -2.13
CA ILE A 219 22.82 -2.20 -3.39
C ILE A 219 23.66 -0.98 -3.83
N ILE A 220 23.31 0.21 -3.32
CA ILE A 220 23.89 1.48 -3.74
C ILE A 220 25.00 1.84 -2.77
N ASP A 221 26.23 1.78 -3.29
CA ASP A 221 27.47 2.04 -2.56
C ASP A 221 27.37 3.26 -1.63
N THR A 222 27.69 3.04 -0.36
CA THR A 222 27.78 4.01 0.73
C THR A 222 28.54 5.29 0.38
N ASP A 223 29.47 5.27 -0.58
CA ASP A 223 30.18 6.47 -1.02
C ASP A 223 29.29 7.48 -1.77
N THR A 224 28.19 7.04 -2.40
CA THR A 224 27.17 7.95 -2.98
C THR A 224 26.20 8.53 -1.95
N GLN A 225 26.22 8.04 -0.70
CA GLN A 225 25.43 8.59 0.41
C GLN A 225 26.09 9.78 1.11
N LYS A 226 27.34 10.14 0.75
CA LYS A 226 28.03 11.32 1.30
C LYS A 226 27.29 12.61 0.91
N GLY A 227 26.37 13.02 1.76
CA GLY A 227 25.70 14.33 1.70
C GLY A 227 24.26 14.38 2.19
N PHE A 228 23.51 13.25 2.20
CA PHE A 228 22.14 13.23 2.74
C PHE A 228 21.61 11.78 2.90
N LYS A 229 21.24 11.39 4.14
CA LYS A 229 20.63 10.09 4.47
C LYS A 229 19.16 10.11 4.04
N ALA A 230 18.76 9.27 3.09
CA ALA A 230 17.34 9.14 2.74
C ALA A 230 16.53 8.75 3.99
N PRO A 231 15.28 9.21 4.13
CA PRO A 231 14.42 8.77 5.23
C PRO A 231 14.33 7.25 5.27
N TYR A 232 14.46 6.70 6.47
CA TYR A 232 14.19 5.29 6.67
C TYR A 232 12.68 5.07 6.57
N ARG A 233 12.27 4.19 5.66
CA ARG A 233 10.86 3.82 5.48
C ARG A 233 10.69 2.33 5.54
N VAL A 234 9.58 1.91 6.12
CA VAL A 234 9.17 0.52 6.24
C VAL A 234 7.91 0.31 5.41
N HIS A 235 7.93 -0.69 4.55
CA HIS A 235 6.81 -1.08 3.73
C HIS A 235 5.85 -1.95 4.54
N ARG A 236 4.56 -1.61 4.56
CA ARG A 236 3.54 -2.34 5.33
C ARG A 236 2.27 -2.58 4.53
N HIS A 237 1.72 -3.77 4.70
CA HIS A 237 0.35 -4.11 4.32
C HIS A 237 -0.53 -4.06 5.56
N ILE A 238 -1.60 -3.28 5.51
CA ILE A 238 -2.57 -3.12 6.61
C ILE A 238 -3.94 -3.51 6.06
N VAL A 239 -4.49 -4.62 6.56
CA VAL A 239 -5.77 -5.16 6.12
C VAL A 239 -6.83 -4.86 7.17
N THR A 240 -7.87 -4.15 6.78
CA THR A 240 -8.96 -3.74 7.68
C THR A 240 -10.33 -4.10 7.13
N THR A 241 -11.32 -4.22 8.01
CA THR A 241 -12.73 -4.27 7.59
C THR A 241 -13.14 -2.95 6.96
N PRO A 242 -13.92 -2.95 5.86
CA PRO A 242 -14.49 -1.72 5.33
C PRO A 242 -15.46 -1.12 6.36
N VAL A 243 -15.40 0.21 6.55
CA VAL A 243 -16.31 0.92 7.47
C VAL A 243 -16.72 2.24 6.86
N GLY A 244 -18.04 2.41 6.71
CA GLY A 244 -18.66 3.68 6.35
C GLY A 244 -18.16 4.30 5.05
N SER A 245 -18.36 5.61 4.95
CA SER A 245 -17.85 6.43 3.86
C SER A 245 -17.39 7.78 4.40
N HIS A 246 -16.58 8.52 3.64
CA HIS A 246 -16.20 9.88 4.02
C HIS A 246 -17.45 10.72 4.37
N ILE A 247 -17.31 11.60 5.37
CA ILE A 247 -18.36 12.59 5.65
C ILE A 247 -18.68 13.34 4.35
N LYS A 248 -19.95 13.29 3.96
CA LYS A 248 -20.50 14.05 2.83
C LYS A 248 -20.98 15.42 3.34
N PRO A 249 -21.14 16.41 2.46
CA PRO A 249 -21.83 17.63 2.84
C PRO A 249 -23.16 17.28 3.52
N ALA A 250 -23.37 17.81 4.72
CA ALA A 250 -24.57 17.57 5.48
C ALA A 250 -25.77 18.23 4.80
N ASP A 251 -26.92 17.54 4.82
CA ASP A 251 -28.16 18.04 4.25
C ASP A 251 -28.84 19.06 5.19
N ASN A 252 -28.50 19.03 6.48
CA ASN A 252 -29.04 19.95 7.49
C ASN A 252 -28.08 20.16 8.68
N GLU A 253 -28.37 21.18 9.50
CA GLU A 253 -27.55 21.55 10.66
C GLU A 253 -27.45 20.45 11.72
N ALA A 254 -28.51 19.66 11.91
CA ALA A 254 -28.50 18.60 12.92
C ALA A 254 -27.50 17.48 12.57
N GLU A 255 -27.37 17.15 11.30
CA GLU A 255 -26.39 16.18 10.81
C GLU A 255 -24.95 16.64 11.07
N ILE A 256 -24.65 17.94 10.89
CA ILE A 256 -23.33 18.50 11.23
C ILE A 256 -23.04 18.34 12.73
N VAL A 257 -24.02 18.64 13.58
CA VAL A 257 -23.87 18.52 15.04
C VAL A 257 -23.65 17.06 15.43
N ILE A 258 -24.39 16.12 14.83
CA ILE A 258 -24.22 14.68 15.08
C ILE A 258 -22.82 14.23 14.66
N ASP A 259 -22.39 14.54 13.43
CA ASP A 259 -21.07 14.15 12.92
C ASP A 259 -19.94 14.70 13.81
N LEU A 260 -20.07 15.94 14.29
CA LEU A 260 -19.10 16.56 15.20
C LEU A 260 -19.06 15.87 16.56
N VAL A 261 -20.23 15.64 17.18
CA VAL A 261 -20.34 15.01 18.51
C VAL A 261 -19.79 13.58 18.47
N GLU A 262 -20.17 12.79 17.46
CA GLU A 262 -19.69 11.41 17.29
C GLU A 262 -18.20 11.34 16.97
N THR A 263 -17.68 12.28 16.15
CA THR A 263 -16.24 12.38 15.89
C THR A 263 -15.45 12.69 17.16
N MET A 264 -15.92 13.67 17.94
CA MET A 264 -15.28 14.05 19.21
C MET A 264 -15.35 12.92 20.23
N TYR A 265 -16.49 12.22 20.31
CA TYR A 265 -16.66 11.06 21.17
C TYR A 265 -15.68 9.94 20.80
N CYS A 266 -15.63 9.54 19.53
CA CYS A 266 -14.68 8.54 19.03
C CYS A 266 -13.23 8.94 19.33
N HIS A 267 -12.86 10.19 19.04
CA HIS A 267 -11.51 10.68 19.27
C HIS A 267 -11.13 10.69 20.76
N ASN A 268 -12.04 11.14 21.63
CA ASN A 268 -11.84 11.17 23.08
C ASN A 268 -11.65 9.76 23.65
N ARG A 269 -12.40 8.77 23.15
CA ARG A 269 -12.25 7.38 23.57
C ARG A 269 -10.92 6.78 23.12
N ILE A 270 -10.55 6.98 21.86
CA ILE A 270 -9.24 6.52 21.35
C ILE A 270 -8.09 7.17 22.15
N LEU A 271 -8.20 8.44 22.50
CA LEU A 271 -7.19 9.11 23.32
C LEU A 271 -7.12 8.55 24.74
N ASN A 272 -8.24 8.47 25.45
CA ASN A 272 -8.25 8.14 26.88
C ASN A 272 -8.15 6.64 27.16
N GLU A 273 -8.70 5.79 26.30
CA GLU A 273 -8.75 4.33 26.52
C GLU A 273 -7.62 3.60 25.78
N CYS A 274 -7.12 4.14 24.67
CA CYS A 274 -5.99 3.55 23.93
C CYS A 274 -4.68 4.32 24.11
N GLY A 275 -4.70 5.55 24.65
CA GLY A 275 -3.51 6.40 24.73
C GLY A 275 -3.05 6.96 23.38
N ILE A 276 -3.94 7.00 22.37
CA ILE A 276 -3.58 7.33 20.98
C ILE A 276 -4.17 8.69 20.60
N LEU A 277 -3.31 9.65 20.27
CA LEU A 277 -3.72 10.96 19.76
C LEU A 277 -3.67 11.00 18.22
N HIS A 278 -4.83 10.90 17.57
CA HIS A 278 -4.94 11.09 16.12
C HIS A 278 -4.84 12.58 15.75
N ARG A 279 -3.67 13.04 15.31
CA ARG A 279 -3.42 14.48 15.04
C ARG A 279 -3.94 14.99 13.70
N ASP A 280 -4.33 14.09 12.80
CA ASP A 280 -4.72 14.42 11.42
C ASP A 280 -6.25 14.41 11.25
N ILE A 281 -6.97 15.19 12.06
CA ILE A 281 -8.44 15.23 12.05
C ILE A 281 -8.91 16.24 10.99
N PHE A 282 -9.44 15.72 9.87
CA PHE A 282 -10.10 16.52 8.85
C PHE A 282 -11.14 15.67 8.10
N THR A 283 -12.00 16.30 7.29
CA THR A 283 -13.19 15.68 6.70
C THR A 283 -12.94 14.38 5.93
N ASN A 284 -11.79 14.22 5.26
CA ASN A 284 -11.51 12.99 4.51
C ASN A 284 -10.98 11.85 5.40
N ASN A 285 -10.54 12.13 6.63
CA ASN A 285 -10.08 11.12 7.58
C ASN A 285 -11.19 10.69 8.55
N ILE A 286 -12.39 11.23 8.42
CA ILE A 286 -13.55 10.83 9.22
C ILE A 286 -14.47 9.98 8.35
N LEU A 287 -14.81 8.79 8.86
CA LEU A 287 -15.72 7.85 8.22
C LEU A 287 -17.03 7.83 9.01
N ALA A 288 -18.14 8.06 8.31
CA ALA A 288 -19.48 7.99 8.86
C ALA A 288 -20.18 6.72 8.39
N VAL A 289 -20.80 6.01 9.32
CA VAL A 289 -21.76 4.95 9.02
C VAL A 289 -23.15 5.52 9.21
N ARG A 290 -23.87 5.69 8.11
CA ARG A 290 -25.25 6.17 8.13
C ARG A 290 -26.17 4.96 8.12
N SER A 291 -26.98 4.79 9.15
CA SER A 291 -28.11 3.86 9.10
C SER A 291 -29.11 4.41 8.09
N ASN A 292 -29.45 3.62 7.06
CA ASN A 292 -30.62 3.90 6.23
C ASN A 292 -31.85 3.75 7.12
N SER A 293 -32.31 4.86 7.68
CA SER A 293 -33.66 4.96 8.22
C SER A 293 -34.62 4.82 7.06
N ASN A 294 -35.24 3.65 6.91
CA ASN A 294 -36.57 3.56 6.32
C ASN A 294 -37.59 3.98 7.38
#